data_AF-A0A3C0E681-F1
#
_entry.id   AF-A0A3C0E681-F1
#
_cell.length_a   1.000
_cell.length_b   1.000
_cell.length_c   1.000
_cell.angle_alpha   90.00
_cell.angle_beta   90.00
_cell.angle_gamma   90.00
#
_symmetry.space_group_name_H-M   'P 1'
#
loop_
_entity.id
_entity.type
_entity.pdbx_description
1 polymer ?
#
loop_
_entity_poly.entity_id
_entity_poly.type
_entity_poly.pdbx_seq_one_letter_code
_entity_poly.pdbx_strand_id
1 'polypeptide(L)'
;MWKLNWTELGIDWDRLKDVLTYDASQPMIFSSGFFLLLFLGFSLIYLILQKKTTARLLFVTLFSYYFYYKSSGFYFFLLGIVTVSDFLLARRMELTVQPWKRKLLVVCSLCINLGLLCYFKYTNFFYEMLAPLWHGQFEPLDIFLPVGISFFTFQSLSYTIDVYRRDLKPLTNLLDYAFYVSFFPQLVAGPIVRARDFIPQIRQPLFVSSEMFGQGIFFIVSGLFKKAVISDYISVNFVERIFDNPGLYSGLENLFGVYGYALQIYCDFSGYSDMAIGIALLLGFRFPLNFDSPYKSDSVTDFWHRWHISLSSWLRDYLYISLGGNRKGKIRTYINLILTMLLGGLWHGASWNFVVWGGLHGVALALHKFFRNLLGRPKQYRSRGIRKFFAVVLTFHFVCFCWIFFRNSTFEASVTMIRQIFTAFHPELLEQLLTGYWKVFALMGVGFLLHFCPDSWQNACSRGMVRMPLVAQALIMIALIYLVIQVKSSDIQPFIYFQF
;
A
#
# COMPACT_ATOMS: atom_id res chain seq x y z
N MET A 1 -24.95 38.22 -30.10
CA MET A 1 -24.03 38.14 -28.95
C MET A 1 -24.68 37.25 -27.89
N TRP A 2 -24.51 35.94 -28.01
CA TRP A 2 -25.08 34.97 -27.06
C TRP A 2 -24.26 34.99 -25.78
N LYS A 3 -24.72 35.74 -24.77
CA LYS A 3 -24.22 35.57 -23.40
C LYS A 3 -24.78 34.26 -22.89
N LEU A 4 -23.96 33.21 -22.87
CA LEU A 4 -24.28 32.01 -22.09
C LEU A 4 -24.44 32.45 -20.64
N ASN A 5 -25.67 32.41 -20.12
CA ASN A 5 -25.95 32.59 -18.71
C ASN A 5 -25.73 31.25 -18.02
N TRP A 6 -24.54 31.06 -17.45
CA TRP A 6 -24.08 29.81 -16.83
C TRP A 6 -24.91 29.38 -15.61
N THR A 7 -25.79 30.24 -15.09
CA THR A 7 -26.73 29.96 -14.01
C THR A 7 -27.88 29.05 -14.42
N GLU A 8 -28.27 29.01 -15.70
CA GLU A 8 -29.33 28.09 -16.19
C GLU A 8 -28.86 26.63 -16.29
N LEU A 9 -27.55 26.39 -16.20
CA LEU A 9 -26.96 25.03 -16.19
C LEU A 9 -26.90 24.40 -14.78
N GLY A 10 -27.37 25.10 -13.73
CA GLY A 10 -27.38 24.56 -12.36
C GLY A 10 -26.00 24.29 -11.76
N ILE A 11 -24.93 24.83 -12.35
CA ILE A 11 -23.56 24.69 -11.84
C ILE A 11 -23.34 25.77 -10.79
N ASP A 12 -23.44 25.37 -9.53
CA ASP A 12 -23.11 26.17 -8.37
C ASP A 12 -21.58 26.32 -8.26
N TRP A 13 -21.08 27.53 -8.52
CA TRP A 13 -19.65 27.85 -8.51
C TRP A 13 -19.03 27.77 -7.12
N ASP A 14 -19.81 27.99 -6.07
CA ASP A 14 -19.32 27.88 -4.70
C ASP A 14 -19.14 26.40 -4.34
N ARG A 15 -20.10 25.54 -4.71
CA ARG A 15 -19.91 24.07 -4.61
C ARG A 15 -18.75 23.57 -5.45
N LEU A 16 -18.55 24.11 -6.65
CA LEU A 16 -17.42 23.71 -7.50
C LEU A 16 -16.09 24.08 -6.83
N LYS A 17 -16.02 25.27 -6.22
CA LYS A 17 -14.85 25.72 -5.47
C LYS A 17 -14.58 24.80 -4.28
N ASP A 18 -15.60 24.49 -3.49
CA ASP A 18 -15.49 23.60 -2.32
C ASP A 18 -14.95 22.22 -2.72
N VAL A 19 -15.49 21.65 -3.79
CA VAL A 19 -15.06 20.35 -4.32
C VAL A 19 -13.62 20.38 -4.86
N LEU A 20 -13.17 21.51 -5.43
CA LEU A 20 -11.84 21.66 -6.00
C LEU A 20 -10.76 22.06 -4.97
N THR A 21 -11.15 22.62 -3.82
CA THR A 21 -10.23 22.99 -2.72
C THR A 21 -9.97 21.81 -1.79
N TYR A 22 -8.83 21.81 -1.09
CA TYR A 22 -8.52 20.77 -0.10
C TYR A 22 -9.54 20.77 1.05
N ASP A 23 -9.98 19.58 1.42
CA ASP A 23 -10.80 19.30 2.60
C ASP A 23 -10.15 18.13 3.35
N ALA A 24 -9.77 18.36 4.61
CA ALA A 24 -9.11 17.37 5.45
C ALA A 24 -10.03 16.18 5.78
N SER A 25 -11.35 16.36 5.73
CA SER A 25 -12.33 15.31 6.01
C SER A 25 -12.59 14.38 4.82
N GLN A 26 -12.22 14.80 3.60
CA GLN A 26 -12.46 14.06 2.36
C GLN A 26 -11.21 14.02 1.46
N PRO A 27 -10.14 13.31 1.88
CA PRO A 27 -8.94 13.16 1.08
C PRO A 27 -9.25 12.43 -0.24
N MET A 28 -8.60 12.85 -1.32
CA MET A 28 -8.79 12.24 -2.63
C MET A 28 -8.17 10.84 -2.70
N ILE A 29 -8.99 9.84 -3.02
CA ILE A 29 -8.58 8.44 -3.23
C ILE A 29 -9.10 7.88 -4.55
N PHE A 30 -8.47 6.84 -5.09
CA PHE A 30 -8.84 6.25 -6.39
C PHE A 30 -10.26 5.68 -6.44
N SER A 31 -10.79 5.21 -5.30
CA SER A 31 -12.15 4.69 -5.21
C SER A 31 -13.22 5.78 -5.07
N SER A 32 -12.84 7.07 -5.02
CA SER A 32 -13.80 8.17 -4.94
C SER A 32 -14.40 8.47 -6.32
N GLY A 33 -15.71 8.75 -6.37
CA GLY A 33 -16.38 9.14 -7.62
C GLY A 33 -15.81 10.43 -8.22
N PHE A 34 -15.37 11.36 -7.36
CA PHE A 34 -14.74 12.60 -7.79
C PHE A 34 -13.40 12.37 -8.51
N PHE A 35 -12.57 11.44 -8.01
CA PHE A 35 -11.35 11.06 -8.71
C PHE A 35 -11.64 10.48 -10.10
N LEU A 36 -12.66 9.61 -10.25
CA LEU A 36 -13.01 9.04 -11.56
C LEU A 36 -13.41 10.11 -12.58
N LEU A 37 -14.18 11.12 -12.16
CA LEU A 37 -14.55 12.27 -13.01
C LEU A 37 -13.33 13.10 -13.41
N LEU A 38 -12.48 13.46 -12.44
CA LEU A 38 -11.24 14.18 -12.72
C LEU A 38 -10.30 13.38 -13.62
N PHE A 39 -10.20 12.07 -13.42
CA PHE A 39 -9.35 11.18 -14.20
C PHE A 39 -9.83 11.08 -15.65
N LEU A 40 -11.14 11.14 -15.91
CA LEU A 40 -11.69 11.20 -17.26
C LEU A 40 -11.24 12.50 -17.98
N GLY A 41 -11.41 13.65 -17.32
CA GLY A 41 -10.94 14.94 -17.86
C GLY A 41 -9.42 14.98 -18.07
N PHE A 42 -8.67 14.44 -17.11
CA PHE A 42 -7.22 14.27 -17.20
C PHE A 42 -6.82 13.40 -18.40
N SER A 43 -7.51 12.29 -18.63
CA SER A 43 -7.22 11.36 -19.73
C SER A 43 -7.41 12.02 -21.10
N LEU A 44 -8.42 12.88 -21.26
CA LEU A 44 -8.62 13.64 -22.50
C LEU A 44 -7.44 14.56 -22.79
N ILE A 45 -7.01 15.35 -21.81
CA ILE A 45 -5.86 16.26 -21.95
C ILE A 45 -4.56 15.45 -22.18
N TYR A 46 -4.39 14.34 -21.46
CA TYR A 46 -3.25 13.43 -21.61
C TYR A 46 -3.12 12.92 -23.05
N LEU A 47 -4.23 12.53 -23.68
CA LEU A 47 -4.29 12.09 -25.07
C LEU A 47 -4.02 13.22 -26.08
N ILE A 48 -4.52 14.44 -25.83
CA ILE A 48 -4.21 15.61 -26.66
C ILE A 48 -2.69 15.87 -26.65
N LEU A 49 -2.03 15.68 -25.52
CA LEU A 49 -0.59 15.87 -25.35
C LEU A 49 0.27 14.67 -25.79
N GLN A 50 -0.31 13.62 -26.40
CA GLN A 50 0.40 12.38 -26.73
C GLN A 50 1.69 12.58 -27.55
N LYS A 51 1.72 13.56 -28.46
CA LYS A 51 2.86 13.88 -29.34
C LYS A 51 3.85 14.88 -28.72
N LYS A 52 3.57 15.40 -27.52
CA LYS A 52 4.34 16.47 -26.86
C LYS A 52 4.87 15.98 -25.52
N THR A 53 5.90 15.13 -25.53
CA THR A 53 6.43 14.43 -24.35
C THR A 53 6.68 15.37 -23.15
N THR A 54 7.40 16.48 -23.34
CA THR A 54 7.69 17.41 -22.23
C THR A 54 6.42 18.05 -21.65
N ALA A 55 5.48 18.48 -22.49
CA ALA A 55 4.22 19.05 -22.04
C ALA A 55 3.35 18.02 -21.31
N ARG A 56 3.34 16.77 -21.81
CA ARG A 56 2.67 15.64 -21.17
C ARG A 56 3.27 15.34 -19.79
N LEU A 57 4.59 15.26 -19.67
CA LEU A 57 5.26 15.05 -18.38
C LEU A 57 4.94 16.19 -17.40
N LEU A 58 5.01 17.45 -17.84
CA LEU A 58 4.65 18.60 -17.01
C LEU A 58 3.19 18.52 -16.56
N PHE A 59 2.26 18.21 -17.47
CA PHE A 59 0.84 18.07 -17.15
C PHE A 59 0.59 16.99 -16.09
N VAL A 60 1.19 15.80 -16.24
CA VAL A 60 1.05 14.71 -15.26
C VAL A 60 1.68 15.08 -13.92
N THR A 61 2.85 15.73 -13.91
CA THR A 61 3.47 16.21 -12.67
C THR A 61 2.55 17.22 -11.97
N LEU A 62 2.02 18.21 -12.68
CA LEU A 62 1.09 19.20 -12.12
C LEU A 62 -0.19 18.54 -11.58
N PHE A 63 -0.79 17.61 -12.34
CA PHE A 63 -1.93 16.84 -11.87
C PHE A 63 -1.60 16.03 -10.62
N SER A 64 -0.40 15.45 -10.55
CA SER A 64 0.00 14.66 -9.39
C SER A 64 0.25 15.49 -8.14
N TYR A 65 0.80 16.70 -8.29
CA TYR A 65 0.91 17.67 -7.19
C TYR A 65 -0.47 18.15 -6.73
N TYR A 66 -1.41 18.38 -7.66
CA TYR A 66 -2.79 18.71 -7.31
C TYR A 66 -3.50 17.54 -6.59
N PHE A 67 -3.30 16.31 -7.07
CA PHE A 67 -3.81 15.10 -6.41
C PHE A 67 -3.28 14.98 -4.98
N TYR A 68 -1.98 15.22 -4.77
CA TYR A 68 -1.39 15.24 -3.43
C TYR A 68 -1.94 16.39 -2.58
N TYR A 69 -2.10 17.59 -3.13
CA TYR A 69 -2.73 18.72 -2.44
C TYR A 69 -4.16 18.37 -1.97
N LYS A 70 -4.97 17.73 -2.83
CA LYS A 70 -6.31 17.27 -2.46
C LYS A 70 -6.30 16.12 -1.45
N SER A 71 -5.19 15.41 -1.29
CA SER A 71 -5.06 14.31 -0.33
C SER A 71 -4.49 14.75 1.03
N SER A 72 -3.58 15.73 1.02
CA SER A 72 -2.74 16.10 2.17
C SER A 72 -2.53 17.60 2.32
N GLY A 73 -3.37 18.45 1.73
CA GLY A 73 -3.29 19.91 1.84
C GLY A 73 -1.93 20.49 1.42
N PHE A 74 -1.43 21.47 2.18
CA PHE A 74 -0.16 22.15 1.88
C PHE A 74 1.09 21.26 2.04
N TYR A 75 0.97 20.04 2.56
CA TYR A 75 2.12 19.15 2.71
C TYR A 75 2.72 18.66 1.38
N PHE A 76 2.11 18.99 0.23
CA PHE A 76 2.74 18.77 -1.08
C PHE A 76 4.08 19.53 -1.22
N PHE A 77 4.29 20.60 -0.47
CA PHE A 77 5.58 21.31 -0.43
C PHE A 77 6.71 20.40 0.07
N LEU A 78 6.43 19.44 0.98
CA LEU A 78 7.43 18.46 1.43
C LEU A 78 7.92 17.58 0.29
N LEU A 79 7.00 17.13 -0.58
CA LEU A 79 7.34 16.40 -1.80
C LEU A 79 8.24 17.25 -2.70
N GLY A 80 7.94 18.55 -2.85
CA GLY A 80 8.81 19.50 -3.55
C GLY A 80 10.21 19.61 -2.96
N ILE A 81 10.33 19.74 -1.63
CA ILE A 81 11.62 19.80 -0.91
C ILE A 81 12.44 18.53 -1.16
N VAL A 82 11.83 17.35 -0.98
CA VAL A 82 12.50 16.07 -1.24
C VAL A 82 12.91 15.96 -2.71
N THR A 83 12.04 16.34 -3.63
CA THR A 83 12.32 16.32 -5.09
C THR A 83 13.55 17.17 -5.44
N VAL A 84 13.61 18.42 -4.97
CA VAL A 84 14.71 19.33 -5.31
C VAL A 84 16.00 18.90 -4.60
N SER A 85 15.92 18.59 -3.31
CA SER A 85 17.11 18.23 -2.52
C SER A 85 17.76 16.95 -3.06
N ASP A 86 17.00 15.87 -3.28
CA ASP A 86 17.57 14.60 -3.75
C ASP A 86 18.01 14.66 -5.21
N PHE A 87 17.35 15.45 -6.07
CA PHE A 87 17.85 15.71 -7.42
C PHE A 87 19.23 16.35 -7.39
N LEU A 88 19.41 17.41 -6.59
CA LEU A 88 20.67 18.13 -6.47
C LEU A 88 21.77 17.26 -5.85
N LEU A 89 21.45 16.53 -4.78
CA LEU A 89 22.39 15.62 -4.11
C LEU A 89 22.83 14.49 -5.05
N ALA A 90 21.91 13.87 -5.78
CA ALA A 90 22.22 12.82 -6.75
C ALA A 90 23.10 13.33 -7.90
N ARG A 91 22.80 14.52 -8.46
CA ARG A 91 23.66 15.17 -9.46
C ARG A 91 25.05 15.47 -8.93
N ARG A 92 25.15 15.96 -7.69
CA ARG A 92 26.44 16.26 -7.05
C ARG A 92 27.23 14.99 -6.74
N MET A 93 26.57 13.87 -6.45
CA MET A 93 27.23 12.57 -6.29
C MET A 93 27.96 12.14 -7.56
N GLU A 94 27.37 12.32 -8.74
CA GLU A 94 27.99 11.98 -10.04
C GLU A 94 29.33 12.69 -10.24
N LEU A 95 29.38 13.99 -9.92
CA LEU A 95 30.58 14.83 -10.10
C LEU A 95 31.64 14.60 -9.02
N THR A 96 31.31 13.90 -7.94
CA THR A 96 32.19 13.72 -6.78
C THR A 96 33.00 12.43 -6.92
N VAL A 97 34.33 12.56 -7.04
CA VAL A 97 35.23 11.40 -7.14
C VAL A 97 35.55 10.81 -5.75
N GLN A 98 35.71 11.65 -4.73
CA GLN A 98 36.13 11.19 -3.39
C GLN A 98 35.04 10.35 -2.71
N PRO A 99 35.32 9.10 -2.29
CA PRO A 99 34.33 8.20 -1.71
C PRO A 99 33.65 8.75 -0.44
N TRP A 100 34.41 9.41 0.44
CA TRP A 100 33.85 9.96 1.68
C TRP A 100 32.88 11.12 1.42
N LYS A 101 33.17 11.98 0.43
CA LYS A 101 32.27 13.07 0.04
C LYS A 101 30.97 12.53 -0.57
N ARG A 102 31.06 11.50 -1.42
CA ARG A 102 29.86 10.78 -1.93
C ARG A 102 29.05 10.17 -0.78
N LYS A 103 29.73 9.56 0.19
CA LYS A 103 29.07 9.01 1.39
C LYS A 103 28.37 10.10 2.19
N LEU A 104 29.00 11.27 2.36
CA LEU A 104 28.36 12.40 3.03
C LEU A 104 27.09 12.85 2.29
N LEU A 105 27.14 12.96 0.95
CA LEU A 105 25.96 13.37 0.16
C LEU A 105 24.78 12.41 0.28
N VAL A 106 25.02 11.09 0.23
CA VAL A 106 23.92 10.13 0.44
C VAL A 106 23.42 10.17 1.89
N VAL A 107 24.31 10.35 2.87
CA VAL A 107 23.92 10.51 4.29
C VAL A 107 23.07 11.77 4.47
N CYS A 108 23.40 12.88 3.80
CA CYS A 108 22.56 14.08 3.81
C CYS A 108 21.16 13.79 3.25
N SER A 109 21.05 13.07 2.12
CA SER A 109 19.76 12.64 1.56
C SER A 109 18.98 11.77 2.54
N LEU A 110 19.65 10.79 3.17
CA LEU A 110 19.08 9.93 4.22
C LEU A 110 18.56 10.76 5.40
N CYS A 111 19.33 11.73 5.89
CA CYS A 111 18.91 12.59 7.00
C CYS A 111 17.71 13.47 6.65
N ILE A 112 17.62 14.02 5.43
CA ILE A 112 16.46 14.81 5.00
C ILE A 112 15.21 13.92 4.95
N ASN A 113 15.30 12.80 4.22
CA ASN A 113 14.19 11.88 4.00
C ASN A 113 13.69 11.22 5.30
N LEU A 114 14.61 10.63 6.06
CA LEU A 114 14.27 9.98 7.33
C LEU A 114 13.98 11.00 8.42
N GLY A 115 14.57 12.20 8.38
CA GLY A 115 14.26 13.28 9.32
C GLY A 115 12.82 13.75 9.18
N LEU A 116 12.34 13.97 7.95
CA LEU A 116 10.93 14.27 7.68
C LEU A 116 10.02 13.15 8.19
N LEU A 117 10.33 11.90 7.84
CA LEU A 117 9.55 10.76 8.30
C LEU A 117 9.55 10.65 9.84
N CYS A 118 10.70 10.87 10.49
CA CYS A 118 10.80 10.85 11.95
C CYS A 118 9.99 11.95 12.61
N TYR A 119 10.03 13.17 12.09
CA TYR A 119 9.26 14.28 12.63
C TYR A 119 7.75 14.03 12.52
N PHE A 120 7.25 13.68 11.33
CA PHE A 120 5.81 13.54 11.11
C PHE A 120 5.23 12.25 11.69
N LYS A 121 5.99 11.15 11.71
CA LYS A 121 5.47 9.83 12.11
C LYS A 121 5.85 9.41 13.53
N TYR A 122 7.05 9.72 14.00
CA TYR A 122 7.59 9.13 15.25
C TYR A 122 7.71 10.11 16.42
N THR A 123 7.48 11.42 16.22
CA THR A 123 7.65 12.41 17.31
C THR A 123 6.80 12.09 18.54
N ASN A 124 5.50 11.87 18.38
CA ASN A 124 4.62 11.56 19.52
C ASN A 124 4.98 10.24 20.19
N PHE A 125 5.36 9.21 19.43
CA PHE A 125 5.78 7.92 19.99
C PHE A 125 7.06 8.04 20.84
N PHE A 126 8.07 8.78 20.34
CA PHE A 126 9.28 9.02 21.14
C PHE A 126 9.01 9.94 22.32
N TYR A 127 8.13 10.93 22.17
CA TYR A 127 7.75 11.81 23.28
C TYR A 127 7.05 11.02 24.39
N GLU A 128 6.07 10.17 24.06
CA GLU A 128 5.40 9.29 25.01
C GLU A 128 6.40 8.39 25.76
N MET A 129 7.39 7.83 25.05
CA MET A 129 8.41 6.97 25.64
C MET A 129 9.40 7.72 26.54
N LEU A 130 9.75 8.97 26.20
CA LEU A 130 10.78 9.75 26.91
C LEU A 130 10.19 10.66 28.01
N ALA A 131 8.91 11.05 27.92
CA ALA A 131 8.22 11.89 28.89
C ALA A 131 8.39 11.42 30.36
N PRO A 132 8.33 10.12 30.67
CA PRO A 132 8.52 9.66 32.04
C PRO A 132 9.94 9.86 32.59
N LEU A 133 10.98 9.94 31.73
CA LEU A 133 12.40 9.98 32.15
C LEU A 133 12.78 11.29 32.86
N TRP A 134 12.05 12.36 32.59
CA TRP A 134 12.22 13.68 33.21
C TRP A 134 10.97 14.13 33.98
N HIS A 135 10.13 13.18 34.41
CA HIS A 135 8.87 13.42 35.13
C HIS A 135 7.89 14.35 34.39
N GLY A 136 7.96 14.38 33.06
CA GLY A 136 7.03 15.14 32.23
C GLY A 136 5.73 14.37 32.03
N GLN A 137 4.62 15.09 31.86
CA GLN A 137 3.38 14.50 31.35
C GLN A 137 3.44 14.44 29.81
N PHE A 138 2.86 13.39 29.24
CA PHE A 138 2.74 13.26 27.79
C PHE A 138 1.50 14.02 27.33
N GLU A 139 1.72 15.08 26.55
CA GLU A 139 0.67 15.80 25.83
C GLU A 139 0.94 15.67 24.33
N PRO A 140 0.15 14.89 23.57
CA PRO A 140 0.44 14.65 22.15
C PRO A 140 0.46 15.96 21.37
N LEU A 141 1.51 16.15 20.58
CA LEU A 141 1.61 17.29 19.67
C LEU A 141 0.64 17.11 18.50
N ASP A 142 -0.05 18.17 18.11
CA ASP A 142 -0.95 18.19 16.95
C ASP A 142 -0.14 18.24 15.64
N ILE A 143 0.41 17.09 15.26
CA ILE A 143 1.22 16.91 14.06
C ILE A 143 0.37 16.14 13.05
N PHE A 144 -0.06 16.82 11.99
CA PHE A 144 -0.72 16.17 10.87
C PHE A 144 0.25 15.27 10.09
N LEU A 145 -0.08 13.98 9.95
CA LEU A 145 0.70 13.02 9.17
C LEU A 145 0.31 13.10 7.68
N PRO A 146 1.20 13.56 6.78
CA PRO A 146 0.84 13.71 5.38
C PRO A 146 0.69 12.34 4.70
N VAL A 147 -0.45 12.14 4.03
CA VAL A 147 -0.72 10.91 3.29
C VAL A 147 0.36 10.69 2.23
N GLY A 148 0.92 9.48 2.18
CA GLY A 148 1.95 9.10 1.21
C GLY A 148 3.39 9.45 1.60
N ILE A 149 3.63 10.14 2.72
CA ILE A 149 4.99 10.50 3.18
C ILE A 149 5.94 9.30 3.20
N SER A 150 5.51 8.20 3.78
CA SER A 150 6.29 6.97 3.86
C SER A 150 6.65 6.39 2.47
N PHE A 151 5.74 6.49 1.50
CA PHE A 151 5.92 5.91 0.16
C PHE A 151 6.90 6.73 -0.67
N PHE A 152 6.72 8.04 -0.78
CA PHE A 152 7.65 8.85 -1.57
C PHE A 152 9.03 8.92 -0.90
N THR A 153 9.12 8.89 0.43
CA THR A 153 10.41 8.77 1.14
C THR A 153 11.17 7.52 0.69
N PHE A 154 10.50 6.37 0.59
CA PHE A 154 11.14 5.12 0.16
C PHE A 154 11.54 5.15 -1.32
N GLN A 155 10.71 5.73 -2.19
CA GLN A 155 11.04 5.92 -3.61
C GLN A 155 12.24 6.85 -3.80
N SER A 156 12.32 7.92 -3.01
CA SER A 156 13.41 8.89 -3.05
C SER A 156 14.72 8.28 -2.56
N LEU A 157 14.68 7.56 -1.42
CA LEU A 157 15.82 6.83 -0.89
C LEU A 157 16.33 5.75 -1.86
N SER A 158 15.43 5.00 -2.53
CA SER A 158 15.86 4.04 -3.55
C SER A 158 16.70 4.69 -4.63
N TYR A 159 16.29 5.86 -5.12
CA TYR A 159 17.01 6.58 -6.17
C TYR A 159 18.39 7.06 -5.68
N THR A 160 18.47 7.73 -4.53
CA THR A 160 19.75 8.27 -4.04
C THR A 160 20.73 7.18 -3.62
N ILE A 161 20.24 6.07 -3.05
CA ILE A 161 21.06 4.90 -2.72
C ILE A 161 21.55 4.19 -3.99
N ASP A 162 20.71 4.00 -5.01
CA ASP A 162 21.13 3.38 -6.28
C ASP A 162 22.18 4.23 -7.01
N VAL A 163 22.01 5.56 -7.02
CA VAL A 163 23.02 6.50 -7.56
C VAL A 163 24.32 6.43 -6.75
N TYR A 164 24.24 6.38 -5.42
CA TYR A 164 25.41 6.23 -4.57
C TYR A 164 26.18 4.92 -4.87
N ARG A 165 25.44 3.80 -4.98
CA ARG A 165 25.96 2.46 -5.31
C ARG A 165 26.45 2.31 -6.75
N ARG A 166 26.16 3.29 -7.62
CA ARG A 166 26.42 3.26 -9.08
C ARG A 166 25.61 2.21 -9.84
N ASP A 167 24.49 1.77 -9.27
CA ASP A 167 23.52 0.92 -9.97
C ASP A 167 22.68 1.71 -10.99
N LEU A 168 22.63 3.04 -10.82
CA LEU A 168 21.84 3.96 -11.64
C LEU A 168 22.62 5.26 -11.89
N LYS A 169 22.53 5.80 -13.10
CA LYS A 169 23.02 7.17 -13.40
C LYS A 169 21.96 8.19 -12.97
N PRO A 170 22.34 9.30 -12.32
CA PRO A 170 21.37 10.31 -11.91
C PRO A 170 20.73 10.99 -13.11
N LEU A 171 19.44 11.29 -13.00
CA LEU A 171 18.68 12.08 -13.95
C LEU A 171 19.29 13.47 -14.11
N THR A 172 19.26 13.99 -15.34
CA THR A 172 19.80 15.31 -15.68
C THR A 172 18.76 16.42 -15.68
N ASN A 173 17.47 16.05 -15.73
CA ASN A 173 16.34 16.97 -15.78
C ASN A 173 15.49 16.84 -14.51
N LEU A 174 15.24 17.97 -13.84
CA LEU A 174 14.40 18.03 -12.64
C LEU A 174 12.96 17.56 -12.93
N LEU A 175 12.42 17.87 -14.10
CA LEU A 175 11.06 17.46 -14.48
C LEU A 175 10.92 15.93 -14.53
N ASP A 176 11.95 15.22 -15.01
CA ASP A 176 11.91 13.75 -15.09
C ASP A 176 11.95 13.14 -13.69
N TYR A 177 12.71 13.75 -12.78
CA TYR A 177 12.77 13.30 -11.39
C TYR A 177 11.48 13.63 -10.63
N ALA A 178 10.95 14.85 -10.81
CA ALA A 178 9.67 15.27 -10.27
C ALA A 178 8.54 14.35 -10.77
N PHE A 179 8.53 14.01 -12.06
CA PHE A 179 7.58 13.04 -12.61
C PHE A 179 7.70 11.67 -11.92
N TYR A 180 8.92 11.13 -11.78
CA TYR A 180 9.15 9.84 -11.11
C TYR A 180 8.60 9.82 -9.68
N VAL A 181 8.99 10.80 -8.84
CA VAL A 181 8.65 10.78 -7.42
C VAL A 181 7.19 11.18 -7.16
N SER A 182 6.61 12.03 -8.01
CA SER A 182 5.23 12.50 -7.84
C SER A 182 4.19 11.66 -8.56
N PHE A 183 4.55 10.71 -9.44
CA PHE A 183 3.58 10.01 -10.28
C PHE A 183 2.37 9.48 -9.48
N PHE A 184 1.21 10.12 -9.64
CA PHE A 184 0.08 9.94 -8.73
C PHE A 184 -0.40 8.48 -8.57
N PRO A 185 -0.34 7.57 -9.57
CA PRO A 185 -0.77 6.18 -9.39
C PRO A 185 -0.01 5.45 -8.27
N GLN A 186 1.25 5.81 -8.01
CA GLN A 186 2.06 5.22 -6.95
C GLN A 186 2.19 6.08 -5.70
N LEU A 187 1.92 7.39 -5.79
CA LEU A 187 2.33 8.39 -4.79
C LEU A 187 1.78 8.15 -3.38
N VAL A 188 0.52 7.73 -3.29
CA VAL A 188 -0.19 7.65 -2.02
C VAL A 188 -0.13 6.26 -1.39
N ALA A 189 -0.33 5.21 -2.19
CA ALA A 189 -0.37 3.82 -1.69
C ALA A 189 -0.20 2.76 -2.81
N GLY A 190 0.33 3.13 -3.98
CA GLY A 190 0.59 2.15 -5.03
C GLY A 190 1.86 1.33 -4.75
N PRO A 191 2.23 0.40 -5.66
CA PRO A 191 3.49 -0.32 -5.54
C PRO A 191 4.67 0.65 -5.40
N ILE A 192 5.63 0.35 -4.50
CA ILE A 192 6.88 1.11 -4.37
C ILE A 192 7.75 0.79 -5.59
N VAL A 193 7.58 1.56 -6.66
CA VAL A 193 8.30 1.34 -7.91
C VAL A 193 9.72 1.87 -7.79
N ARG A 194 10.69 1.05 -8.21
CA ARG A 194 12.10 1.41 -8.17
C ARG A 194 12.45 2.32 -9.33
N ALA A 195 13.31 3.30 -9.05
CA ALA A 195 13.85 4.20 -10.05
C ALA A 195 14.40 3.49 -11.30
N ARG A 196 15.16 2.41 -11.10
CA ARG A 196 15.76 1.60 -12.18
C ARG A 196 14.75 0.99 -13.15
N ASP A 197 13.54 0.69 -12.68
CA ASP A 197 12.49 0.04 -13.49
C ASP A 197 11.57 1.08 -14.16
N PHE A 198 11.36 2.23 -13.49
CA PHE A 198 10.43 3.27 -13.95
C PHE A 198 11.09 4.32 -14.86
N ILE A 199 12.27 4.81 -14.50
CA ILE A 199 12.95 5.90 -15.21
C ILE A 199 13.14 5.62 -16.72
N PRO A 200 13.52 4.39 -17.15
CA PRO A 200 13.66 4.09 -18.58
C PRO A 200 12.37 4.27 -19.39
N GLN A 201 11.19 4.27 -18.75
CA GLN A 201 9.88 4.40 -19.39
C GLN A 201 9.45 5.87 -19.60
N ILE A 202 9.98 6.84 -18.81
CA ILE A 202 9.46 8.22 -18.72
C ILE A 202 9.40 8.97 -20.06
N ARG A 203 10.51 8.92 -20.83
CA ARG A 203 10.63 9.66 -22.10
C ARG A 203 10.35 8.80 -23.34
N GLN A 204 9.82 7.59 -23.16
CA GLN A 204 9.38 6.78 -24.29
C GLN A 204 8.14 7.41 -24.96
N PRO A 205 7.98 7.25 -26.30
CA PRO A 205 6.74 7.63 -26.99
C PRO A 205 5.51 6.98 -26.33
N LEU A 206 4.36 7.68 -26.32
CA LEU A 206 3.15 7.09 -25.75
C LEU A 206 2.75 5.88 -26.56
N PHE A 207 2.61 4.73 -25.91
CA PHE A 207 2.05 3.55 -26.54
C PHE A 207 1.20 2.78 -25.53
N VAL A 208 -0.09 2.65 -25.84
CA VAL A 208 -1.05 1.85 -25.09
C VAL A 208 -1.67 0.86 -26.06
N SER A 209 -1.23 -0.39 -26.00
CA SER A 209 -1.82 -1.45 -26.82
C SER A 209 -3.23 -1.82 -26.33
N SER A 210 -4.03 -2.46 -27.17
CA SER A 210 -5.33 -3.01 -26.76
C SER A 210 -5.20 -4.00 -25.60
N GLU A 211 -4.08 -4.71 -25.51
CA GLU A 211 -3.77 -5.58 -24.38
C GLU A 211 -3.54 -4.78 -23.10
N MET A 212 -2.72 -3.72 -23.13
CA MET A 212 -2.50 -2.84 -21.98
C MET A 212 -3.80 -2.19 -21.53
N PHE A 213 -4.62 -1.73 -22.47
CA PHE A 213 -5.92 -1.13 -22.19
C PHE A 213 -6.85 -2.12 -21.49
N GLY A 214 -7.08 -3.30 -22.08
CA GLY A 214 -7.97 -4.31 -21.51
C GLY A 214 -7.49 -4.88 -20.18
N GLN A 215 -6.17 -5.08 -20.01
CA GLN A 215 -5.58 -5.44 -18.72
C GLN A 215 -5.77 -4.31 -17.70
N GLY A 216 -5.60 -3.05 -18.11
CA GLY A 216 -5.82 -1.88 -17.27
C GLY A 216 -7.24 -1.82 -16.73
N ILE A 217 -8.24 -2.00 -17.60
CA ILE A 217 -9.66 -2.08 -17.21
C ILE A 217 -9.90 -3.26 -16.26
N PHE A 218 -9.36 -4.45 -16.57
CA PHE A 218 -9.51 -5.62 -15.70
C PHE A 218 -8.99 -5.36 -14.28
N PHE A 219 -7.80 -4.74 -14.15
CA PHE A 219 -7.21 -4.42 -12.85
C PHE A 219 -8.02 -3.35 -12.09
N ILE A 220 -8.53 -2.32 -12.77
CA ILE A 220 -9.39 -1.31 -12.14
C ILE A 220 -10.69 -1.94 -11.63
N VAL A 221 -11.34 -2.77 -12.46
CA VAL A 221 -12.58 -3.48 -12.09
C VAL A 221 -12.36 -4.45 -10.93
N SER A 222 -11.33 -5.29 -11.00
CA SER A 222 -10.93 -6.20 -9.92
C SER A 222 -10.63 -5.43 -8.63
N GLY A 223 -9.88 -4.32 -8.74
CA GLY A 223 -9.45 -3.54 -7.60
C GLY A 223 -10.59 -2.83 -6.89
N LEU A 224 -11.50 -2.20 -7.65
CA LEU A 224 -12.72 -1.59 -7.14
C LEU A 224 -13.62 -2.62 -6.47
N PHE A 225 -13.80 -3.81 -7.05
CA PHE A 225 -14.59 -4.88 -6.45
C PHE A 225 -14.00 -5.35 -5.11
N LYS A 226 -12.69 -5.65 -5.07
CA LYS A 226 -12.01 -6.06 -3.83
C LYS A 226 -12.15 -5.01 -2.74
N LYS A 227 -11.84 -3.74 -3.05
CA LYS A 227 -11.86 -2.66 -2.07
C LYS A 227 -13.29 -2.31 -1.65
N ALA A 228 -14.12 -1.83 -2.58
CA ALA A 228 -15.40 -1.23 -2.23
C ALA A 228 -16.52 -2.25 -1.91
N VAL A 229 -16.48 -3.45 -2.50
CA VAL A 229 -17.55 -4.45 -2.29
C VAL A 229 -17.20 -5.43 -1.18
N ILE A 230 -15.97 -5.93 -1.13
CA ILE A 230 -15.56 -6.91 -0.12
C ILE A 230 -15.00 -6.22 1.11
N SER A 231 -13.92 -5.44 0.96
CA SER A 231 -13.18 -4.89 2.09
C SER A 231 -14.00 -3.90 2.90
N ASP A 232 -14.49 -2.83 2.26
CA ASP A 232 -15.19 -1.74 2.94
C ASP A 232 -16.47 -2.26 3.62
N TYR A 233 -17.19 -3.18 2.98
CA TYR A 233 -18.39 -3.77 3.54
C TYR A 233 -18.10 -4.62 4.79
N ILE A 234 -17.10 -5.50 4.74
CA ILE A 234 -16.71 -6.34 5.88
C ILE A 234 -16.12 -5.49 7.02
N SER A 235 -15.40 -4.41 6.68
CA SER A 235 -14.84 -3.46 7.66
C SER A 235 -15.95 -2.86 8.53
N VAL A 236 -16.86 -2.12 7.90
CA VAL A 236 -17.91 -1.35 8.59
C VAL A 236 -18.91 -2.24 9.28
N ASN A 237 -19.26 -3.37 8.65
CA ASN A 237 -20.36 -4.20 9.15
C ASN A 237 -19.92 -5.26 10.17
N PHE A 238 -18.62 -5.46 10.39
CA PHE A 238 -18.17 -6.53 11.28
C PHE A 238 -16.83 -6.23 11.95
N VAL A 239 -15.78 -6.00 11.17
CA VAL A 239 -14.41 -5.97 11.70
C VAL A 239 -14.19 -4.78 12.64
N GLU A 240 -14.58 -3.56 12.25
CA GLU A 240 -14.43 -2.36 13.09
C GLU A 240 -15.12 -2.54 14.43
N ARG A 241 -16.36 -3.03 14.43
CA ARG A 241 -17.16 -3.22 15.64
C ARG A 241 -16.46 -4.11 16.68
N ILE A 242 -15.81 -5.19 16.21
CA ILE A 242 -15.09 -6.12 17.08
C ILE A 242 -13.75 -5.54 17.52
N PHE A 243 -12.96 -4.97 16.60
CA PHE A 243 -11.63 -4.43 16.93
C PHE A 243 -11.66 -3.16 17.77
N ASP A 244 -12.71 -2.37 17.68
CA ASP A 244 -12.85 -1.15 18.50
C ASP A 244 -13.17 -1.51 19.97
N ASN A 245 -13.85 -2.63 20.21
CA ASN A 245 -14.25 -3.07 21.55
C ASN A 245 -14.15 -4.59 21.73
N PRO A 246 -12.96 -5.20 21.64
CA PRO A 246 -12.81 -6.65 21.64
C PRO A 246 -13.32 -7.31 22.92
N GLY A 247 -13.29 -6.58 24.04
CA GLY A 247 -13.78 -7.03 25.34
C GLY A 247 -15.29 -7.30 25.41
N LEU A 248 -16.09 -6.72 24.50
CA LEU A 248 -17.55 -6.91 24.45
C LEU A 248 -18.00 -8.13 23.64
N TYR A 249 -17.08 -8.76 22.91
CA TYR A 249 -17.37 -9.89 22.04
C TYR A 249 -16.77 -11.17 22.59
N SER A 250 -17.41 -12.30 22.32
CA SER A 250 -16.92 -13.63 22.67
C SER A 250 -15.62 -13.98 21.92
N GLY A 251 -14.93 -15.02 22.37
CA GLY A 251 -13.75 -15.55 21.67
C GLY A 251 -14.03 -16.04 20.26
N LEU A 252 -15.24 -16.55 20.00
CA LEU A 252 -15.67 -16.99 18.67
C LEU A 252 -15.79 -15.80 17.71
N GLU A 253 -16.46 -14.74 18.17
CA GLU A 253 -16.63 -13.51 17.40
C GLU A 253 -15.29 -12.82 17.14
N ASN A 254 -14.43 -12.70 18.15
CA ASN A 254 -13.07 -12.16 17.99
C ASN A 254 -12.27 -12.96 16.96
N LEU A 255 -12.33 -14.30 16.97
CA LEU A 255 -11.64 -15.14 16.00
C LEU A 255 -12.13 -14.90 14.56
N PHE A 256 -13.45 -14.85 14.34
CA PHE A 256 -13.99 -14.51 13.03
C PHE A 256 -13.73 -13.07 12.63
N GLY A 257 -13.67 -12.13 13.58
CA GLY A 257 -13.22 -10.76 13.37
C GLY A 257 -11.79 -10.71 12.82
N VAL A 258 -10.87 -11.52 13.36
CA VAL A 258 -9.50 -11.64 12.85
C VAL A 258 -9.47 -12.20 11.43
N TYR A 259 -10.27 -13.22 11.11
CA TYR A 259 -10.37 -13.74 9.73
C TYR A 259 -10.99 -12.73 8.76
N GLY A 260 -12.02 -12.00 9.20
CA GLY A 260 -12.62 -10.90 8.47
C GLY A 260 -11.59 -9.82 8.18
N TYR A 261 -10.79 -9.46 9.18
CA TYR A 261 -9.71 -8.50 9.03
C TYR A 261 -8.62 -8.98 8.06
N ALA A 262 -8.21 -10.26 8.11
CA ALA A 262 -7.26 -10.82 7.16
C ALA A 262 -7.75 -10.66 5.71
N LEU A 263 -9.04 -10.91 5.45
CA LEU A 263 -9.61 -10.69 4.13
C LEU A 263 -9.70 -9.19 3.79
N GLN A 264 -10.13 -8.36 4.74
CA GLN A 264 -10.21 -6.91 4.58
C GLN A 264 -8.86 -6.31 4.18
N ILE A 265 -7.80 -6.50 4.98
CA ILE A 265 -6.48 -5.93 4.70
C ILE A 265 -5.93 -6.39 3.34
N TYR A 266 -6.17 -7.65 2.96
CA TYR A 266 -5.79 -8.15 1.64
C TYR A 266 -6.58 -7.45 0.52
N CYS A 267 -7.90 -7.39 0.63
CA CYS A 267 -8.78 -6.85 -0.41
C CYS A 267 -8.64 -5.33 -0.55
N ASP A 268 -8.50 -4.58 0.53
CA ASP A 268 -8.23 -3.14 0.49
C ASP A 268 -6.91 -2.86 -0.25
N PHE A 269 -5.83 -3.52 0.17
CA PHE A 269 -4.50 -3.19 -0.33
C PHE A 269 -4.19 -3.79 -1.70
N SER A 270 -4.57 -5.05 -1.93
CA SER A 270 -4.52 -5.60 -3.28
C SER A 270 -5.45 -4.82 -4.21
N GLY A 271 -6.61 -4.39 -3.74
CA GLY A 271 -7.55 -3.62 -4.55
C GLY A 271 -7.00 -2.25 -4.96
N TYR A 272 -6.40 -1.52 -4.02
CA TYR A 272 -5.70 -0.27 -4.31
C TYR A 272 -4.53 -0.47 -5.27
N SER A 273 -3.69 -1.48 -5.02
CA SER A 273 -2.55 -1.80 -5.88
C SER A 273 -2.98 -2.18 -7.30
N ASP A 274 -4.05 -2.96 -7.45
CA ASP A 274 -4.61 -3.33 -8.75
C ASP A 274 -5.08 -2.07 -9.50
N MET A 275 -5.86 -1.18 -8.85
CA MET A 275 -6.26 0.09 -9.47
C MET A 275 -5.07 0.94 -9.91
N ALA A 276 -4.04 1.05 -9.06
CA ALA A 276 -2.80 1.78 -9.40
C ALA A 276 -2.09 1.19 -10.62
N ILE A 277 -1.96 -0.13 -10.70
CA ILE A 277 -1.37 -0.84 -11.85
C ILE A 277 -2.22 -0.62 -13.10
N GLY A 278 -3.54 -0.70 -12.97
CA GLY A 278 -4.46 -0.51 -14.08
C GLY A 278 -4.40 0.90 -14.66
N ILE A 279 -4.41 1.92 -13.80
CA ILE A 279 -4.24 3.33 -14.21
C ILE A 279 -2.87 3.53 -14.87
N ALA A 280 -1.79 2.98 -14.29
CA ALA A 280 -0.46 3.08 -14.89
C ALA A 280 -0.42 2.50 -16.32
N LEU A 281 -1.06 1.34 -16.54
CA LEU A 281 -1.17 0.71 -17.88
C LEU A 281 -1.92 1.61 -18.87
N LEU A 282 -3.03 2.23 -18.45
CA LEU A 282 -3.79 3.19 -19.28
C LEU A 282 -2.96 4.43 -19.65
N LEU A 283 -1.98 4.80 -18.81
CA LEU A 283 -1.04 5.89 -19.07
C LEU A 283 0.21 5.46 -19.85
N GLY A 284 0.36 4.16 -20.15
CA GLY A 284 1.51 3.63 -20.91
C GLY A 284 2.69 3.20 -20.04
N PHE A 285 2.52 3.09 -18.73
CA PHE A 285 3.54 2.68 -17.77
C PHE A 285 3.25 1.28 -17.21
N ARG A 286 4.31 0.51 -16.95
CA ARG A 286 4.20 -0.81 -16.34
C ARG A 286 4.74 -0.79 -14.92
N PHE A 287 3.89 -1.22 -13.99
CA PHE A 287 4.22 -1.41 -12.58
C PHE A 287 4.43 -2.89 -12.26
N PRO A 288 5.26 -3.22 -11.25
CA PRO A 288 5.33 -4.56 -10.72
C PRO A 288 4.06 -4.92 -9.94
N LEU A 289 3.71 -6.21 -9.92
CA LEU A 289 2.65 -6.72 -9.05
C LEU A 289 3.06 -6.58 -7.58
N ASN A 290 2.09 -6.21 -6.74
CA ASN A 290 2.32 -6.06 -5.31
C ASN A 290 1.82 -7.24 -4.46
N PHE A 291 0.89 -8.04 -5.01
CA PHE A 291 0.30 -9.20 -4.35
C PHE A 291 0.21 -10.39 -5.30
N ASP A 292 0.50 -11.59 -4.78
CA ASP A 292 0.40 -12.87 -5.51
C ASP A 292 -0.21 -13.97 -4.63
N SER A 293 -1.53 -13.92 -4.40
CA SER A 293 -2.29 -14.89 -3.58
C SER A 293 -1.59 -15.28 -2.25
N PRO A 294 -1.30 -14.31 -1.36
CA PRO A 294 -0.45 -14.53 -0.19
C PRO A 294 -0.97 -15.57 0.82
N TYR A 295 -2.28 -15.82 0.92
CA TYR A 295 -2.80 -16.84 1.85
C TYR A 295 -2.70 -18.28 1.29
N LYS A 296 -2.25 -18.46 0.05
CA LYS A 296 -1.83 -19.77 -0.50
C LYS A 296 -0.41 -20.19 -0.07
N SER A 297 0.28 -19.36 0.71
CA SER A 297 1.70 -19.57 1.08
C SER A 297 1.88 -20.76 2.00
N ASP A 298 2.85 -21.62 1.70
CA ASP A 298 3.18 -22.79 2.52
C ASP A 298 4.28 -22.52 3.57
N SER A 299 4.72 -21.27 3.68
CA SER A 299 5.68 -20.83 4.69
C SER A 299 5.65 -19.31 4.84
N VAL A 300 6.15 -18.78 5.97
CA VAL A 300 6.27 -17.34 6.21
C VAL A 300 7.20 -16.66 5.19
N THR A 301 8.20 -17.38 4.66
CA THR A 301 9.05 -16.84 3.59
C THR A 301 8.31 -16.73 2.26
N ASP A 302 7.48 -17.73 1.90
CA ASP A 302 6.64 -17.64 0.70
C ASP A 302 5.59 -16.53 0.83
N PHE A 303 5.03 -16.34 2.04
CA PHE A 303 4.13 -15.24 2.35
C PHE A 303 4.75 -13.87 2.04
N TRP A 304 5.97 -13.60 2.52
CA TRP A 304 6.67 -12.33 2.24
C TRP A 304 7.15 -12.16 0.79
N HIS A 305 7.14 -13.22 -0.02
CA HIS A 305 7.34 -13.11 -1.48
C HIS A 305 6.06 -12.85 -2.25
N ARG A 306 4.90 -12.95 -1.60
CA ARG A 306 3.55 -12.80 -2.18
C ARG A 306 2.76 -11.63 -1.60
N TRP A 307 3.15 -11.15 -0.43
CA TRP A 307 2.53 -10.04 0.30
C TRP A 307 3.40 -8.78 0.16
N HIS A 308 2.79 -7.67 -0.24
CA HIS A 308 3.42 -6.35 -0.35
C HIS A 308 4.83 -6.42 -0.97
N ILE A 309 4.91 -7.05 -2.15
CA ILE A 309 6.15 -7.46 -2.82
C ILE A 309 7.09 -6.27 -3.02
N SER A 310 6.56 -5.09 -3.35
CA SER A 310 7.39 -3.90 -3.53
C SER A 310 8.11 -3.50 -2.24
N LEU A 311 7.41 -3.48 -1.10
CA LEU A 311 8.01 -3.18 0.20
C LEU A 311 8.98 -4.28 0.65
N SER A 312 8.55 -5.54 0.58
CA SER A 312 9.37 -6.70 0.96
C SER A 312 10.72 -6.70 0.22
N SER A 313 10.67 -6.46 -1.10
CA SER A 313 11.86 -6.37 -1.92
C SER A 313 12.70 -5.12 -1.61
N TRP A 314 12.07 -3.99 -1.28
CA TRP A 314 12.76 -2.77 -0.85
C TRP A 314 13.53 -2.99 0.45
N LEU A 315 12.87 -3.53 1.48
CA LEU A 315 13.48 -3.86 2.78
C LEU A 315 14.65 -4.84 2.59
N ARG A 316 14.49 -5.83 1.71
CA ARG A 316 15.57 -6.75 1.38
C ARG A 316 16.77 -6.02 0.77
N ASP A 317 16.56 -5.20 -0.26
CA ASP A 317 17.64 -4.70 -1.11
C ASP A 317 18.32 -3.43 -0.57
N TYR A 318 17.58 -2.60 0.17
CA TYR A 318 18.06 -1.33 0.72
C TYR A 318 18.40 -1.40 2.21
N LEU A 319 17.75 -2.28 2.99
CA LEU A 319 17.99 -2.41 4.42
C LEU A 319 18.76 -3.69 4.77
N TYR A 320 18.21 -4.89 4.51
CA TYR A 320 18.80 -6.17 4.91
C TYR A 320 20.19 -6.40 4.30
N ILE A 321 20.36 -6.15 2.99
CA ILE A 321 21.67 -6.27 2.32
C ILE A 321 22.67 -5.25 2.87
N SER A 322 22.24 -4.01 3.15
CA SER A 322 23.08 -2.97 3.75
C SER A 322 23.57 -3.33 5.15
N LEU A 323 22.76 -4.04 5.94
CA LEU A 323 23.14 -4.57 7.27
C LEU A 323 24.13 -5.75 7.20
N GLY A 324 24.51 -6.19 5.99
CA GLY A 324 25.45 -7.27 5.73
C GLY A 324 24.80 -8.57 5.24
N GLY A 325 23.46 -8.62 5.15
CA GLY A 325 22.70 -9.75 4.63
C GLY A 325 23.13 -11.08 5.25
N ASN A 326 23.63 -12.00 4.41
CA ASN A 326 24.13 -13.32 4.80
C ASN A 326 25.66 -13.40 4.99
N ARG A 327 26.41 -12.30 4.81
CA ARG A 327 27.88 -12.33 4.64
C ARG A 327 28.66 -12.50 5.95
N LYS A 328 28.05 -12.19 7.10
CA LYS A 328 28.72 -12.15 8.43
C LYS A 328 28.33 -13.31 9.35
N GLY A 329 28.11 -14.50 8.78
CA GLY A 329 27.80 -15.72 9.54
C GLY A 329 26.33 -15.91 9.93
N LYS A 330 26.00 -17.07 10.51
CA LYS A 330 24.63 -17.52 10.79
C LYS A 330 23.93 -16.62 11.83
N ILE A 331 24.60 -16.28 12.93
CA ILE A 331 24.01 -15.46 14.01
C ILE A 331 23.64 -14.07 13.48
N ARG A 332 24.59 -13.39 12.82
CA ARG A 332 24.33 -12.04 12.26
C ARG A 332 23.23 -12.07 11.20
N THR A 333 23.12 -13.15 10.45
CA THR A 333 22.04 -13.35 9.48
C THR A 333 20.66 -13.33 10.14
N TYR A 334 20.49 -14.02 11.28
CA TYR A 334 19.22 -14.03 12.02
C TYR A 334 18.93 -12.68 12.66
N ILE A 335 19.93 -12.04 13.27
CA ILE A 335 19.79 -10.68 13.81
C ILE A 335 19.38 -9.70 12.72
N ASN A 336 20.03 -9.75 11.55
CA ASN A 336 19.68 -8.87 10.43
C ASN A 336 18.24 -9.10 9.93
N LEU A 337 17.75 -10.35 9.93
CA LEU A 337 16.35 -10.65 9.57
C LEU A 337 15.37 -10.03 10.59
N ILE A 338 15.62 -10.24 11.88
CA ILE A 338 14.77 -9.71 12.95
C ILE A 338 14.79 -8.17 12.92
N LEU A 339 15.96 -7.54 12.82
CA LEU A 339 16.07 -6.09 12.72
C LEU A 339 15.37 -5.52 11.48
N THR A 340 15.47 -6.20 10.33
CA THR A 340 14.78 -5.76 9.10
C THR A 340 13.28 -5.79 9.30
N MET A 341 12.73 -6.82 9.94
CA MET A 341 11.29 -6.91 10.18
C MET A 341 10.81 -6.00 11.31
N LEU A 342 11.60 -5.75 12.35
CA LEU A 342 11.29 -4.76 13.40
C LEU A 342 11.21 -3.35 12.82
N LEU A 343 12.20 -2.96 12.01
CA LEU A 343 12.19 -1.66 11.31
C LEU A 343 11.07 -1.59 10.26
N GLY A 344 10.76 -2.72 9.60
CA GLY A 344 9.60 -2.84 8.73
C GLY A 344 8.28 -2.66 9.49
N GLY A 345 8.16 -3.23 10.69
CA GLY A 345 7.03 -3.01 11.61
C GLY A 345 6.89 -1.54 11.98
N LEU A 346 7.94 -0.91 12.49
CA LEU A 346 7.93 0.52 12.82
C LEU A 346 7.57 1.41 11.62
N TRP A 347 7.99 1.04 10.41
CA TRP A 347 7.58 1.75 9.20
C TRP A 347 6.06 1.75 8.98
N HIS A 348 5.37 0.67 9.37
CA HIS A 348 3.91 0.60 9.29
C HIS A 348 3.23 1.56 10.26
N GLY A 349 3.69 1.65 11.50
CA GLY A 349 3.14 2.59 12.48
C GLY A 349 3.99 2.72 13.74
N ALA A 350 3.79 3.83 14.45
CA ALA A 350 4.60 4.22 15.60
C ALA A 350 3.99 3.73 16.93
N SER A 351 3.89 2.40 17.12
CA SER A 351 3.36 1.81 18.35
C SER A 351 3.98 0.45 18.68
N TRP A 352 3.83 0.01 19.93
CA TRP A 352 4.31 -1.31 20.39
C TRP A 352 3.68 -2.49 19.64
N ASN A 353 2.44 -2.33 19.19
CA ASN A 353 1.74 -3.28 18.33
C ASN A 353 2.55 -3.60 17.06
N PHE A 354 3.05 -2.57 16.38
CA PHE A 354 3.86 -2.74 15.17
C PHE A 354 5.26 -3.30 15.45
N VAL A 355 5.86 -2.97 16.60
CA VAL A 355 7.12 -3.57 17.06
C VAL A 355 6.95 -5.08 17.26
N VAL A 356 5.90 -5.50 17.96
CA VAL A 356 5.61 -6.91 18.21
C VAL A 356 5.27 -7.63 16.92
N TRP A 357 4.43 -7.06 16.05
CA TRP A 357 4.12 -7.61 14.74
C TRP A 357 5.39 -7.85 13.89
N GLY A 358 6.28 -6.86 13.81
CA GLY A 358 7.55 -6.96 13.09
C GLY A 358 8.49 -7.99 13.72
N GLY A 359 8.56 -8.03 15.05
CA GLY A 359 9.34 -9.00 15.81
C GLY A 359 8.89 -10.44 15.56
N LEU A 360 7.58 -10.71 15.61
CA LEU A 360 6.99 -12.03 15.36
C LEU A 360 7.33 -12.53 13.95
N HIS A 361 7.15 -11.70 12.92
CA HIS A 361 7.55 -12.06 11.56
C HIS A 361 9.06 -12.28 11.42
N GLY A 362 9.88 -11.43 12.05
CA GLY A 362 11.34 -11.56 12.05
C GLY A 362 11.82 -12.88 12.65
N VAL A 363 11.27 -13.25 13.81
CA VAL A 363 11.54 -14.53 14.49
C VAL A 363 11.06 -15.70 13.64
N ALA A 364 9.86 -15.64 13.09
CA ALA A 364 9.33 -16.71 12.24
C ALA A 364 10.16 -16.92 10.97
N LEU A 365 10.67 -15.86 10.34
CA LEU A 365 11.60 -15.97 9.21
C LEU A 365 12.95 -16.58 9.62
N ALA A 366 13.46 -16.23 10.80
CA ALA A 366 14.69 -16.81 11.34
C ALA A 366 14.53 -18.31 11.65
N LEU A 367 13.43 -18.69 12.31
CA LEU A 367 13.08 -20.08 12.62
C LEU A 367 12.87 -20.89 11.34
N HIS A 368 12.11 -20.38 10.37
CA HIS A 368 11.91 -21.07 9.11
C HIS A 368 13.24 -21.32 8.38
N LYS A 369 14.14 -20.33 8.36
CA LYS A 369 15.48 -20.47 7.79
C LYS A 369 16.33 -21.47 8.56
N PHE A 370 16.24 -21.49 9.89
CA PHE A 370 16.95 -22.44 10.76
C PHE A 370 16.50 -23.88 10.46
N PHE A 371 15.19 -24.16 10.52
CA PHE A 371 14.64 -25.49 10.23
C PHE A 371 14.92 -25.94 8.80
N ARG A 372 14.84 -25.04 7.81
CA ARG A 372 15.19 -25.37 6.43
C ARG A 372 16.65 -25.83 6.31
N ASN A 373 17.57 -25.13 6.97
CA ASN A 373 18.99 -25.49 6.95
C ASN A 373 19.26 -26.79 7.72
N LEU A 374 18.59 -27.01 8.86
CA LEU A 374 18.71 -28.23 9.67
C LEU A 374 18.22 -29.47 8.89
N LEU A 375 17.11 -29.33 8.17
CA LEU A 375 16.52 -30.40 7.35
C LEU A 375 17.20 -30.57 5.98
N GLY A 376 18.27 -29.84 5.68
CA GLY A 376 18.97 -29.90 4.39
C GLY A 376 18.10 -29.54 3.17
N ARG A 377 17.00 -28.80 3.37
CA ARG A 377 16.05 -28.50 2.29
C ARG A 377 16.60 -27.40 1.37
N PRO A 378 16.49 -27.55 0.04
CA PRO A 378 16.92 -26.50 -0.89
C PRO A 378 16.08 -25.23 -0.70
N LYS A 379 16.62 -24.08 -1.14
CA LYS A 379 15.94 -22.77 -1.01
C LYS A 379 14.58 -22.75 -1.72
N GLN A 380 14.44 -23.50 -2.80
CA GLN A 380 13.22 -23.62 -3.62
C GLN A 380 12.30 -24.77 -3.18
N TYR A 381 12.55 -25.39 -2.03
CA TYR A 381 11.67 -26.45 -1.53
C TYR A 381 10.25 -25.92 -1.34
N ARG A 382 9.27 -26.63 -1.90
CA ARG A 382 7.84 -26.40 -1.70
C ARG A 382 7.19 -27.66 -1.15
N SER A 383 6.29 -27.50 -0.20
CA SER A 383 5.51 -28.60 0.35
C SER A 383 4.57 -29.17 -0.72
N ARG A 384 4.35 -30.49 -0.71
CA ARG A 384 3.49 -31.20 -1.67
C ARG A 384 2.42 -32.02 -0.95
N GLY A 385 1.29 -32.26 -1.62
CA GLY A 385 0.18 -33.07 -1.11
C GLY A 385 -0.38 -32.55 0.22
N ILE A 386 -0.71 -33.47 1.13
CA ILE A 386 -1.27 -33.16 2.46
C ILE A 386 -0.35 -32.24 3.30
N ARG A 387 0.98 -32.35 3.13
CA ARG A 387 1.93 -31.47 3.84
C ARG A 387 1.77 -30.02 3.42
N LYS A 388 1.44 -29.77 2.14
CA LYS A 388 1.16 -28.41 1.66
C LYS A 388 -0.07 -27.84 2.34
N PHE A 389 -1.14 -28.62 2.43
CA PHE A 389 -2.38 -28.19 3.09
C PHE A 389 -2.11 -27.74 4.54
N PHE A 390 -1.48 -28.58 5.36
CA PHE A 390 -1.16 -28.22 6.73
C PHE A 390 -0.18 -27.04 6.85
N ALA A 391 0.81 -26.95 5.95
CA ALA A 391 1.75 -25.83 5.94
C ALA A 391 1.07 -24.49 5.57
N VAL A 392 0.12 -24.51 4.64
CA VAL A 392 -0.71 -23.35 4.31
C VAL A 392 -1.60 -22.97 5.48
N VAL A 393 -2.30 -23.93 6.09
CA VAL A 393 -3.14 -23.69 7.27
C VAL A 393 -2.33 -23.08 8.41
N LEU A 394 -1.17 -23.64 8.74
CA LEU A 394 -0.30 -23.13 9.79
C LEU A 394 0.21 -21.71 9.49
N THR A 395 0.66 -21.47 8.25
CA THR A 395 1.14 -20.16 7.82
C THR A 395 0.02 -19.12 7.87
N PHE A 396 -1.17 -19.47 7.41
CA PHE A 396 -2.35 -18.60 7.44
C PHE A 396 -2.73 -18.20 8.87
N HIS A 397 -2.80 -19.17 9.80
CA HIS A 397 -3.14 -18.89 11.20
C HIS A 397 -2.06 -18.06 11.90
N PHE A 398 -0.78 -18.32 11.63
CA PHE A 398 0.31 -17.49 12.14
C PHE A 398 0.20 -16.04 11.65
N VAL A 399 -0.09 -15.84 10.36
CA VAL A 399 -0.30 -14.51 9.78
C VAL A 399 -1.52 -13.83 10.39
N CYS A 400 -2.63 -14.54 10.56
CA CYS A 400 -3.83 -14.03 11.22
C CYS A 400 -3.56 -13.61 12.67
N PHE A 401 -2.79 -14.41 13.41
CA PHE A 401 -2.37 -14.06 14.77
C PHE A 401 -1.54 -12.77 14.78
N CYS A 402 -0.61 -12.60 13.83
CA CYS A 402 0.13 -11.35 13.70
C CYS A 402 -0.82 -10.17 13.43
N TRP A 403 -1.85 -10.36 12.59
CA TRP A 403 -2.80 -9.30 12.26
C TRP A 403 -3.58 -8.73 13.45
N ILE A 404 -3.72 -9.47 14.55
CA ILE A 404 -4.28 -8.93 15.80
C ILE A 404 -3.52 -7.68 16.23
N PHE A 405 -2.18 -7.74 16.26
CA PHE A 405 -1.35 -6.61 16.63
C PHE A 405 -1.39 -5.49 15.59
N PHE A 406 -1.47 -5.84 14.30
CA PHE A 406 -1.46 -4.85 13.23
C PHE A 406 -2.73 -3.98 13.20
N ARG A 407 -3.90 -4.53 13.58
CA ARG A 407 -5.18 -3.82 13.49
C ARG A 407 -5.60 -3.09 14.75
N ASN A 408 -5.29 -3.64 15.93
CA ASN A 408 -5.73 -3.03 17.18
C ASN A 408 -5.06 -1.67 17.38
N SER A 409 -5.83 -0.68 17.82
CA SER A 409 -5.36 0.69 18.07
C SER A 409 -4.37 0.76 19.24
N THR A 410 -4.59 -0.07 20.27
CA THR A 410 -3.73 -0.12 21.46
C THR A 410 -3.18 -1.52 21.69
N PHE A 411 -2.05 -1.60 22.40
CA PHE A 411 -1.46 -2.88 22.79
C PHE A 411 -2.37 -3.67 23.74
N GLU A 412 -3.08 -2.97 24.63
CA GLU A 412 -4.04 -3.57 25.55
C GLU A 412 -5.22 -4.22 24.82
N ALA A 413 -5.74 -3.58 23.77
CA ALA A 413 -6.80 -4.15 22.95
C ALA A 413 -6.34 -5.46 22.26
N SER A 414 -5.10 -5.51 21.75
CA SER A 414 -4.51 -6.73 21.21
C SER A 414 -4.49 -7.88 22.23
N VAL A 415 -4.05 -7.59 23.46
CA VAL A 415 -4.00 -8.58 24.55
C VAL A 415 -5.41 -9.00 24.96
N THR A 416 -6.36 -8.08 25.04
CA THR A 416 -7.76 -8.35 25.36
C THR A 416 -8.40 -9.27 24.32
N MET A 417 -8.20 -9.00 23.03
CA MET A 417 -8.69 -9.83 21.94
C MET A 417 -8.11 -11.26 22.02
N ILE A 418 -6.80 -11.40 22.26
CA ILE A 418 -6.17 -12.71 22.46
C ILE A 418 -6.80 -13.42 23.66
N ARG A 419 -6.97 -12.73 24.80
CA ARG A 419 -7.58 -13.30 26.00
C ARG A 419 -8.99 -13.80 25.71
N GLN A 420 -9.84 -13.01 25.05
CA GLN A 420 -11.20 -13.42 24.69
C GLN A 420 -11.21 -14.71 23.86
N ILE A 421 -10.36 -14.79 22.83
CA ILE A 421 -10.23 -15.99 21.97
C ILE A 421 -9.92 -17.26 22.77
N PHE A 422 -9.09 -17.16 23.82
CA PHE A 422 -8.68 -18.33 24.60
C PHE A 422 -9.51 -18.60 25.87
N THR A 423 -10.10 -17.58 26.50
CA THR A 423 -10.73 -17.73 27.83
C THR A 423 -12.25 -17.63 27.82
N ALA A 424 -12.86 -17.03 26.80
CA ALA A 424 -14.31 -16.85 26.70
C ALA A 424 -14.83 -17.31 25.33
N PHE A 425 -14.39 -18.51 24.92
CA PHE A 425 -14.85 -19.11 23.68
C PHE A 425 -16.26 -19.70 23.89
N HIS A 426 -17.26 -19.11 23.23
CA HIS A 426 -18.68 -19.50 23.32
C HIS A 426 -19.16 -20.09 21.97
N PRO A 427 -18.90 -21.36 21.65
CA PRO A 427 -19.29 -21.99 20.39
C PRO A 427 -20.80 -21.97 20.13
N GLU A 428 -21.61 -21.98 21.19
CA GLU A 428 -23.07 -21.92 21.15
C GLU A 428 -23.60 -20.68 20.42
N LEU A 429 -22.81 -19.59 20.36
CA LEU A 429 -23.16 -18.37 19.65
C LEU A 429 -22.97 -18.47 18.13
N LEU A 430 -22.44 -19.58 17.60
CA LEU A 430 -22.12 -19.71 16.18
C LEU A 430 -23.34 -19.51 15.27
N GLU A 431 -24.49 -20.10 15.62
CA GLU A 431 -25.70 -19.96 14.82
C GLU A 431 -26.21 -18.51 14.82
N GLN A 432 -26.21 -17.86 15.99
CA GLN A 432 -26.59 -16.45 16.12
C GLN A 432 -25.64 -15.53 15.35
N LEU A 433 -24.33 -15.81 15.39
CA LEU A 433 -23.30 -15.07 14.66
C LEU A 433 -23.51 -15.20 13.14
N LEU A 434 -23.68 -16.43 12.64
CA LEU A 434 -23.86 -16.69 11.21
C LEU A 434 -25.17 -16.09 10.68
N THR A 435 -26.26 -16.18 11.44
CA THR A 435 -27.57 -15.62 11.06
C THR A 435 -27.57 -14.09 11.13
N GLY A 436 -26.99 -13.52 12.20
CA GLY A 436 -26.91 -12.08 12.42
C GLY A 436 -26.03 -11.36 11.39
N TYR A 437 -24.95 -12.01 10.92
CA TYR A 437 -23.99 -11.43 9.99
C TYR A 437 -23.89 -12.20 8.66
N TRP A 438 -24.98 -12.85 8.22
CA TRP A 438 -24.94 -13.76 7.07
C TRP A 438 -24.37 -13.13 5.79
N LYS A 439 -24.65 -11.83 5.53
CA LYS A 439 -24.12 -11.09 4.38
C LYS A 439 -22.60 -10.95 4.45
N VAL A 440 -22.07 -10.68 5.64
CA VAL A 440 -20.63 -10.57 5.89
C VAL A 440 -19.98 -11.93 5.67
N PHE A 441 -20.54 -13.00 6.25
CA PHE A 441 -20.00 -14.35 6.07
C PHE A 441 -20.09 -14.84 4.62
N ALA A 442 -21.15 -14.51 3.90
CA ALA A 442 -21.27 -14.80 2.47
C ALA A 442 -20.18 -14.08 1.65
N LEU A 443 -19.95 -12.79 1.91
CA LEU A 443 -18.87 -12.03 1.27
C LEU A 443 -17.48 -12.53 1.67
N MET A 444 -17.27 -12.92 2.93
CA MET A 444 -16.04 -13.57 3.38
C MET A 444 -15.81 -14.88 2.62
N GLY A 445 -16.84 -15.71 2.50
CA GLY A 445 -16.82 -16.95 1.72
C GLY A 445 -16.44 -16.69 0.27
N VAL A 446 -17.12 -15.75 -0.40
CA VAL A 446 -16.79 -15.35 -1.78
C VAL A 446 -15.35 -14.85 -1.89
N GLY A 447 -14.90 -13.97 -0.98
CA GLY A 447 -13.55 -13.41 -0.99
C GLY A 447 -12.46 -14.45 -0.81
N PHE A 448 -12.61 -15.39 0.15
CA PHE A 448 -11.68 -16.49 0.31
C PHE A 448 -11.72 -17.47 -0.87
N LEU A 449 -12.90 -17.81 -1.39
CA LEU A 449 -13.03 -18.64 -2.59
C LEU A 449 -12.28 -18.03 -3.77
N LEU A 450 -12.50 -16.74 -4.06
CA LEU A 450 -11.79 -16.01 -5.11
C LEU A 450 -10.28 -15.96 -4.86
N HIS A 451 -9.84 -15.79 -3.61
CA HIS A 451 -8.42 -15.80 -3.24
C HIS A 451 -7.77 -17.16 -3.52
N PHE A 452 -8.46 -18.26 -3.19
CA PHE A 452 -7.95 -19.62 -3.35
C PHE A 452 -8.16 -20.19 -4.76
N CYS A 453 -8.93 -19.52 -5.64
CA CYS A 453 -9.07 -19.88 -7.04
C CYS A 453 -7.71 -19.99 -7.76
N PRO A 454 -7.54 -20.92 -8.72
CA PRO A 454 -6.31 -21.02 -9.50
C PRO A 454 -6.02 -19.76 -10.31
N ASP A 455 -4.74 -19.39 -10.44
CA ASP A 455 -4.32 -18.18 -11.16
C ASP A 455 -4.71 -18.21 -12.65
N SER A 456 -4.96 -19.42 -13.19
CA SER A 456 -5.48 -19.63 -14.54
C SER A 456 -6.85 -18.98 -14.76
N TRP A 457 -7.70 -18.89 -13.72
CA TRP A 457 -9.01 -18.25 -13.79
C TRP A 457 -8.87 -16.73 -13.91
N GLN A 458 -8.02 -16.12 -13.07
CA GLN A 458 -7.71 -14.69 -13.16
C GLN A 458 -7.15 -14.35 -14.55
N ASN A 459 -6.22 -15.16 -15.05
CA ASN A 459 -5.65 -15.00 -16.38
C ASN A 459 -6.69 -15.17 -17.50
N ALA A 460 -7.66 -16.08 -17.34
CA ALA A 460 -8.76 -16.24 -18.28
C ALA A 460 -9.70 -15.04 -18.28
N CYS A 461 -10.08 -14.52 -17.11
CA CYS A 461 -10.91 -13.31 -16.99
C CYS A 461 -10.21 -12.08 -17.58
N SER A 462 -8.92 -11.90 -17.32
CA SER A 462 -8.12 -10.82 -17.90
C SER A 462 -8.05 -10.92 -19.43
N ARG A 463 -7.77 -12.10 -19.98
CA ARG A 463 -7.83 -12.33 -21.44
C ARG A 463 -9.22 -12.10 -22.02
N GLY A 464 -10.27 -12.47 -21.28
CA GLY A 464 -11.65 -12.20 -21.64
C GLY A 464 -11.90 -10.70 -21.78
N MET A 465 -11.52 -9.91 -20.77
CA MET A 465 -11.63 -8.45 -20.78
C MET A 465 -10.88 -7.84 -21.97
N VAL A 466 -9.65 -8.28 -22.25
CA VAL A 466 -8.85 -7.81 -23.38
C VAL A 466 -9.52 -8.04 -24.74
N ARG A 467 -10.24 -9.16 -24.89
CA ARG A 467 -10.92 -9.52 -26.15
C ARG A 467 -12.27 -8.85 -26.33
N MET A 468 -12.87 -8.31 -25.26
CA MET A 468 -14.18 -7.67 -25.31
C MET A 468 -14.11 -6.33 -26.05
N PRO A 469 -15.17 -5.97 -26.79
CA PRO A 469 -15.26 -4.63 -27.39
C PRO A 469 -15.35 -3.56 -26.31
N LEU A 470 -14.92 -2.33 -26.64
CA LEU A 470 -14.89 -1.20 -25.71
C LEU A 470 -16.26 -0.96 -25.02
N VAL A 471 -17.36 -1.13 -25.75
CA VAL A 471 -18.72 -0.97 -25.21
C VAL A 471 -18.99 -1.99 -24.09
N ALA A 472 -18.59 -3.25 -24.25
CA ALA A 472 -18.76 -4.26 -23.21
C ALA A 472 -17.89 -3.97 -21.98
N GLN A 473 -16.64 -3.54 -22.18
CA GLN A 473 -15.76 -3.11 -21.10
C GLN A 473 -16.36 -1.93 -20.32
N ALA A 474 -16.92 -0.94 -21.02
CA ALA A 474 -17.57 0.21 -20.41
C ALA A 474 -18.84 -0.19 -19.62
N LEU A 475 -19.67 -1.09 -20.16
CA LEU A 475 -20.85 -1.61 -19.46
C LEU A 475 -20.48 -2.37 -18.18
N ILE A 476 -19.42 -3.16 -18.19
CA ILE A 476 -18.92 -3.84 -16.97
C ILE A 476 -18.47 -2.81 -15.93
N MET A 477 -17.73 -1.77 -16.36
CA MET A 477 -17.31 -0.69 -15.47
C MET A 477 -18.52 0.05 -14.86
N ILE A 478 -19.52 0.39 -15.67
CA ILE A 478 -20.75 1.04 -15.20
C ILE A 478 -21.52 0.14 -14.23
N ALA A 479 -21.69 -1.14 -14.55
CA ALA A 479 -22.36 -2.09 -13.68
C ALA A 479 -21.64 -2.22 -12.33
N LEU A 480 -20.30 -2.22 -12.33
CA LEU A 480 -19.52 -2.24 -11.10
C LEU A 480 -19.68 -0.94 -10.30
N ILE A 481 -19.62 0.22 -10.96
CA ILE A 481 -19.82 1.51 -10.29
C ILE A 481 -21.22 1.55 -9.65
N TYR A 482 -22.24 1.09 -10.37
CA TYR A 482 -23.60 0.97 -9.84
C TYR A 482 -23.64 0.04 -8.62
N LEU A 483 -23.02 -1.14 -8.69
CA LEU A 483 -22.92 -2.06 -7.55
C LEU A 483 -22.22 -1.40 -6.35
N VAL A 484 -21.12 -0.70 -6.58
CA VAL A 484 -20.40 0.02 -5.51
C VAL A 484 -21.31 1.06 -4.87
N ILE A 485 -22.10 1.81 -5.64
CA ILE A 485 -23.06 2.79 -5.10
C ILE A 485 -24.14 2.10 -4.24
N GLN A 486 -24.58 0.89 -4.61
CA GLN A 486 -25.58 0.13 -3.83
C GLN A 486 -25.02 -0.47 -2.54
N VAL A 487 -23.73 -0.81 -2.52
CA VAL A 487 -23.06 -1.46 -1.37
C VAL A 487 -22.46 -0.42 -0.42
N LYS A 488 -22.07 0.75 -0.93
CA LYS A 488 -21.42 1.80 -0.17
C LYS A 488 -22.36 2.35 0.91
N SER A 489 -21.91 2.28 2.16
CA SER A 489 -22.48 3.05 3.28
C SER A 489 -22.22 4.54 3.10
N SER A 490 -22.98 5.41 3.79
CA SER A 490 -22.84 6.88 3.73
C SER A 490 -21.38 7.36 3.86
N ASP A 491 -20.56 6.66 4.64
CA ASP A 491 -19.19 7.04 4.95
C ASP A 491 -18.16 6.48 3.95
N ILE A 492 -17.17 7.31 3.60
CA ILE A 492 -16.02 6.89 2.80
C ILE A 492 -15.02 6.18 3.71
N GLN A 493 -14.78 4.89 3.47
CA GLN A 493 -13.73 4.17 4.17
C GLN A 493 -12.34 4.57 3.63
N PRO A 494 -11.47 5.15 4.46
CA PRO A 494 -10.13 5.50 4.02
C PRO A 494 -9.32 4.25 3.71
N PHE A 495 -8.27 4.40 2.91
CA PHE A 495 -7.30 3.33 2.70
C PHE A 495 -6.66 2.93 4.04
N ILE A 496 -6.51 1.63 4.29
CA ILE A 496 -6.17 1.11 5.63
C ILE A 496 -4.84 1.66 6.17
N TYR A 497 -3.87 1.97 5.30
CA TYR A 497 -2.59 2.54 5.74
C TYR A 497 -2.64 4.02 6.10
N PHE A 498 -3.72 4.74 5.79
CA PHE A 498 -3.86 6.13 6.24
C PHE A 498 -4.20 6.20 7.73
N GLN A 499 -4.56 5.07 8.34
CA GLN A 499 -4.89 4.97 9.76
C GLN A 499 -3.66 4.78 10.67
N PHE A 500 -2.44 4.62 10.11
CA PHE A 500 -1.23 4.19 10.85
C PHE A 500 0.01 5.09 10.71
#